data_AF-A0A7C0YMI6-F1
#
_entry.id   AF-A0A7C0YMI6-F1
#
_cell.length_a   1.000
_cell.length_b   1.000
_cell.length_c   1.000
_cell.angle_alpha   90.00
_cell.angle_beta   90.00
_cell.angle_gamma   90.00
#
_symmetry.space_group_name_H-M   'P 1'
#
loop_
_entity.id
_entity.type
_entity.pdbx_description
1 polymer ?
#
loop_
_entity_poly.entity_id
_entity_poly.type
_entity_poly.pdbx_seq_one_letter_code
_entity_poly.pdbx_strand_id
1 'polypeptide(L)'
;MVVREKLYTVKQASEILGVHPKTIQKWDREGKIRVIRTPGGRRRIPESEIKRLLGIKPEEGLIIGYARISSHTQKDDLERQVQAIQQYAREKGLEVEILKDVGSGLNENRKNYRKLLELVAKGEVSKVIITYPDRLTRFDFKTLEFFFQQHGGEIIVLHEKGKTPREELVEDLITIISHFAGKLYGMRSHKYKKLKDGVKKLLEEVENE
;
A
#
# COMPACT_ATOMS: atom_id res chain seq x y z
N MET A 1 -13.74 -3.73 13.56
CA MET A 1 -13.58 -5.07 14.20
C MET A 1 -12.10 -5.31 14.40
N VAL A 2 -11.63 -5.50 15.64
CA VAL A 2 -10.21 -5.81 15.90
C VAL A 2 -9.99 -7.28 15.55
N VAL A 3 -9.24 -7.54 14.49
CA VAL A 3 -8.91 -8.88 14.02
C VAL A 3 -8.08 -9.59 15.10
N ARG A 4 -8.53 -10.77 15.55
CA ARG A 4 -7.81 -11.59 16.54
C ARG A 4 -6.83 -12.51 15.81
N GLU A 5 -5.60 -12.04 15.63
CA GLU A 5 -4.48 -12.88 15.22
C GLU A 5 -4.11 -13.90 16.32
N LYS A 6 -3.64 -15.08 15.94
CA LYS A 6 -3.17 -16.10 16.89
C LYS A 6 -1.90 -15.63 17.58
N LEU A 7 -1.88 -15.76 18.92
CA LEU A 7 -0.81 -15.24 19.76
C LEU A 7 -0.07 -16.38 20.45
N TYR A 8 1.24 -16.43 20.28
CA TYR A 8 2.10 -17.44 20.85
C TYR A 8 2.74 -16.93 22.14
N THR A 9 2.87 -17.82 23.13
CA THR A 9 3.71 -17.57 24.30
C THR A 9 5.18 -17.53 23.89
N VAL A 10 6.06 -16.97 24.75
CA VAL A 10 7.52 -16.98 24.50
C VAL A 10 8.04 -18.41 24.31
N LYS A 11 7.52 -19.39 25.08
CA LYS A 11 7.90 -20.79 24.98
C LYS A 11 7.53 -21.37 23.60
N GLN A 12 6.27 -21.22 23.19
CA GLN A 12 5.82 -21.69 21.89
C GLN A 12 6.59 -21.03 20.74
N ALA A 13 6.78 -19.71 20.81
CA ALA A 13 7.55 -18.99 19.79
C ALA A 13 9.00 -19.46 19.72
N SER A 14 9.63 -19.72 20.86
CA SER A 14 11.01 -20.23 20.92
C SER A 14 11.14 -21.64 20.35
N GLU A 15 10.16 -22.51 20.59
CA GLU A 15 10.10 -23.86 20.02
C GLU A 15 9.94 -23.81 18.50
N ILE A 16 9.05 -22.96 18.00
CA ILE A 16 8.82 -22.78 16.56
C ILE A 16 10.04 -22.18 15.86
N LEU A 17 10.67 -21.15 16.46
CA LEU A 17 11.81 -20.44 15.88
C LEU A 17 13.15 -21.18 16.05
N GLY A 18 13.18 -22.31 16.75
CA GLY A 18 14.41 -23.06 17.02
C GLY A 18 15.44 -22.27 17.84
N VAL A 19 15.00 -21.33 18.68
CA VAL A 19 15.87 -20.49 19.51
C VAL A 19 15.56 -20.66 20.98
N HIS A 20 16.50 -20.29 21.86
CA HIS A 20 16.24 -20.30 23.30
C HIS A 20 15.22 -19.20 23.70
N PRO A 21 14.30 -19.41 24.67
CA PRO A 21 13.36 -18.39 25.15
C PRO A 21 14.00 -17.05 25.54
N LYS A 22 15.23 -17.08 26.06
CA LYS A 22 16.02 -15.86 26.38
C LYS A 22 16.36 -15.04 25.13
N THR A 23 16.53 -15.68 23.97
CA THR A 23 16.79 -14.99 22.70
C THR A 23 15.59 -14.16 22.28
N ILE A 24 14.37 -14.70 22.39
CA ILE A 24 13.12 -13.96 22.14
C ILE A 24 13.01 -12.74 23.07
N GLN A 25 13.32 -12.90 24.35
CA GLN A 25 13.31 -11.79 25.32
C GLN A 25 14.41 -10.75 25.07
N LYS A 26 15.53 -11.16 24.50
CA LYS A 26 16.62 -10.27 24.08
C LYS A 26 16.18 -9.47 22.85
N TRP A 27 15.63 -10.13 21.83
CA TRP A 27 15.08 -9.46 20.66
C TRP A 27 13.98 -8.47 21.00
N ASP A 28 13.12 -8.77 21.98
CA ASP A 28 12.08 -7.83 22.44
C ASP A 28 12.70 -6.57 23.06
N ARG A 29 13.71 -6.73 23.91
CA ARG A 29 14.45 -5.60 24.50
C ARG A 29 15.20 -4.77 23.45
N GLU A 30 15.66 -5.41 22.39
CA GLU A 30 16.38 -4.76 21.28
C GLU A 30 15.44 -4.23 20.19
N GLY A 31 14.11 -4.41 20.32
CA GLY A 31 13.13 -4.00 19.31
C GLY A 31 13.18 -4.82 18.00
N LYS A 32 13.81 -5.98 17.99
CA LYS A 32 13.99 -6.86 16.81
C LYS A 32 12.84 -7.83 16.57
N ILE A 33 11.98 -8.02 17.57
CA ILE A 33 10.78 -8.86 17.51
C ILE A 33 9.55 -8.07 17.95
N ARG A 34 8.45 -8.20 17.22
CA ARG A 34 7.16 -7.61 17.58
C ARG A 34 6.48 -8.42 18.68
N VAL A 35 6.08 -7.76 19.77
CA VAL A 35 5.43 -8.40 20.92
C VAL A 35 4.22 -7.61 21.39
N ILE A 36 3.12 -8.30 21.63
CA ILE A 36 1.93 -7.78 22.31
C ILE A 36 2.05 -8.13 23.80
N ARG A 37 1.73 -7.18 24.67
CA ARG A 37 1.72 -7.42 26.13
C ARG A 37 0.28 -7.61 26.61
N THR A 38 0.05 -8.66 27.38
CA THR A 38 -1.22 -8.81 28.09
C THR A 38 -1.32 -7.81 29.25
N PRO A 39 -2.51 -7.57 29.83
CA PRO A 39 -2.64 -6.72 31.02
C PRO A 39 -1.72 -7.12 32.19
N GLY A 40 -1.43 -8.42 32.33
CA GLY A 40 -0.47 -8.95 33.31
C GLY A 40 1.01 -8.87 32.87
N GLY A 41 1.34 -8.07 31.85
CA GLY A 41 2.70 -7.84 31.38
C GLY A 41 3.36 -9.01 30.62
N ARG A 42 2.62 -10.09 30.34
CA ARG A 42 3.18 -11.27 29.66
C ARG A 42 3.31 -10.99 28.16
N ARG A 43 4.44 -11.42 27.60
CA ARG A 43 4.74 -11.33 26.17
C ARG A 43 3.90 -12.31 25.36
N ARG A 44 3.40 -11.84 24.21
CA ARG A 44 2.71 -12.61 23.18
C ARG A 44 3.28 -12.26 21.83
N ILE A 45 3.76 -13.25 21.10
CA ILE A 45 4.35 -13.07 19.78
C ILE A 45 3.24 -13.35 18.76
N PRO A 46 2.89 -12.39 17.89
CA PRO A 46 1.93 -12.61 16.81
C PRO A 46 2.41 -13.71 15.84
N GLU A 47 1.49 -14.45 15.22
CA GLU A 47 1.84 -15.47 14.22
C GLU A 47 2.62 -14.90 13.03
N SER A 48 2.20 -13.73 12.54
CA SER A 48 2.85 -12.98 11.48
C SER A 48 4.33 -12.72 11.79
N GLU A 49 4.64 -12.42 13.04
CA GLU A 49 6.00 -12.15 13.48
C GLU A 49 6.87 -13.41 13.53
N ILE A 50 6.29 -14.55 13.93
CA ILE A 50 6.99 -15.84 13.85
C ILE A 50 7.31 -16.18 12.40
N LYS A 51 6.33 -16.05 11.50
CA LYS A 51 6.52 -16.30 10.06
C LYS A 51 7.61 -15.41 9.47
N ARG A 52 7.60 -14.11 9.80
CA ARG A 52 8.65 -13.15 9.41
C ARG A 52 10.05 -13.59 9.85
N LEU A 53 10.20 -14.02 11.10
CA LEU A 53 11.49 -14.42 11.66
C LEU A 53 12.00 -15.78 11.16
N LEU A 54 11.09 -16.68 10.76
CA LEU A 54 11.46 -17.92 10.08
C LEU A 54 11.92 -17.67 8.64
N GLY A 55 11.82 -16.44 8.13
CA GLY A 55 12.03 -16.16 6.71
C GLY A 55 10.98 -16.85 5.82
N ILE A 56 9.90 -17.36 6.43
CA ILE A 56 8.74 -17.89 5.72
C ILE A 56 8.04 -16.66 5.13
N LYS A 57 8.47 -16.34 3.91
CA LYS A 57 7.60 -15.64 2.97
C LYS A 57 6.35 -16.52 2.82
N PRO A 58 5.15 -15.96 2.69
CA PRO A 58 3.98 -16.78 2.47
C PRO A 58 4.19 -17.55 1.14
N GLU A 59 4.60 -18.82 1.18
CA GLU A 59 4.69 -19.65 -0.03
C GLU A 59 3.30 -19.81 -0.68
N GLU A 60 2.24 -19.65 0.14
CA GLU A 60 0.83 -19.76 -0.23
C GLU A 60 0.04 -18.46 0.02
N GLY A 61 0.71 -17.32 0.19
CA GLY A 61 -0.02 -16.06 0.35
C GLY A 61 -0.67 -15.64 -0.95
N LEU A 62 -1.83 -15.00 -0.87
CA LEU A 62 -2.55 -14.45 -2.01
C LEU A 62 -1.63 -13.58 -2.85
N ILE A 63 -1.70 -13.75 -4.17
CA ILE A 63 -1.07 -12.86 -5.13
C ILE A 63 -2.15 -11.90 -5.60
N ILE A 64 -1.96 -10.62 -5.33
CA ILE A 64 -2.95 -9.59 -5.66
C ILE A 64 -2.44 -8.75 -6.83
N GLY A 65 -3.22 -8.67 -7.89
CA GLY A 65 -3.07 -7.65 -8.91
C GLY A 65 -3.82 -6.39 -8.49
N TYR A 66 -3.16 -5.23 -8.46
CA TYR A 66 -3.85 -3.97 -8.13
C TYR A 66 -3.77 -2.99 -9.31
N ALA A 67 -4.94 -2.58 -9.80
CA ALA A 67 -5.08 -1.63 -10.91
C ALA A 67 -5.89 -0.40 -10.48
N ARG A 68 -5.55 0.77 -11.04
CA ARG A 68 -6.23 2.02 -10.68
C ARG A 68 -6.28 3.00 -11.84
N ILE A 69 -7.41 3.66 -11.94
CA ILE A 69 -7.61 4.87 -12.76
C ILE A 69 -8.16 6.00 -11.89
N SER A 70 -8.06 7.24 -12.34
CA SER A 70 -8.51 8.40 -11.54
C SER A 70 -9.97 8.73 -11.81
N SER A 71 -10.44 8.49 -13.03
CA SER A 71 -11.80 8.74 -13.47
C SER A 71 -12.36 7.54 -14.26
N HIS A 72 -13.68 7.39 -14.27
CA HIS A 72 -14.38 6.38 -15.06
C HIS A 72 -14.17 6.53 -16.57
N THR A 73 -13.79 7.72 -17.05
CA THR A 73 -13.47 7.97 -18.46
C THR A 73 -12.26 7.17 -18.95
N GLN A 74 -11.41 6.68 -18.04
CA GLN A 74 -10.19 5.94 -18.33
C GLN A 74 -10.40 4.41 -18.28
N LYS A 75 -11.62 3.92 -18.52
CA LYS A 75 -11.96 2.49 -18.37
C LYS A 75 -11.06 1.57 -19.20
N ASP A 76 -10.73 1.97 -20.42
CA ASP A 76 -9.87 1.18 -21.31
C ASP A 76 -8.46 1.02 -20.74
N ASP A 77 -7.94 2.05 -20.07
CA ASP A 77 -6.64 1.97 -19.40
C ASP A 77 -6.68 1.01 -18.21
N LEU A 78 -7.78 0.99 -17.44
CA LEU A 78 -7.96 0.02 -16.37
C LEU A 78 -7.97 -1.42 -16.89
N GLU A 79 -8.65 -1.67 -18.01
CA GLU A 79 -8.68 -2.98 -18.64
C GLU A 79 -7.28 -3.39 -19.15
N ARG A 80 -6.53 -2.46 -19.77
CA ARG A 80 -5.13 -2.70 -20.17
C ARG A 80 -4.24 -3.04 -18.97
N GLN A 81 -4.37 -2.33 -17.86
CA GLN A 81 -3.62 -2.62 -16.64
C GLN A 81 -3.92 -4.02 -16.11
N VAL A 82 -5.21 -4.39 -16.03
CA VAL A 82 -5.63 -5.71 -15.57
C VAL A 82 -5.10 -6.81 -16.49
N GLN A 83 -5.20 -6.63 -17.81
CA GLN A 83 -4.68 -7.58 -18.79
C GLN A 83 -3.16 -7.77 -18.67
N ALA A 84 -2.39 -6.68 -18.51
CA ALA A 84 -0.95 -6.75 -18.32
C ALA A 84 -0.57 -7.54 -17.05
N ILE A 85 -1.28 -7.30 -15.93
CA ILE A 85 -1.07 -8.03 -14.68
C ILE A 85 -1.40 -9.52 -14.85
N GLN A 86 -2.55 -9.83 -15.46
CA GLN A 86 -2.97 -11.22 -15.69
C GLN A 86 -2.02 -11.94 -16.64
N GLN A 87 -1.52 -11.28 -17.68
CA GLN A 87 -0.56 -11.85 -18.60
C GLN A 87 0.73 -12.20 -17.87
N TYR A 88 1.29 -11.27 -17.11
CA TYR A 88 2.48 -11.53 -16.30
C TYR A 88 2.27 -12.71 -15.34
N ALA A 89 1.12 -12.75 -14.66
CA ALA A 89 0.78 -13.84 -13.76
C ALA A 89 0.72 -15.20 -14.48
N ARG A 90 0.05 -15.27 -15.65
CA ARG A 90 0.00 -16.48 -16.48
C ARG A 90 1.38 -16.96 -16.93
N GLU A 91 2.23 -16.05 -17.40
CA GLU A 91 3.60 -16.36 -17.83
C GLU A 91 4.47 -16.92 -16.69
N LYS A 92 4.15 -16.57 -15.44
CA LYS A 92 4.84 -17.06 -14.23
C LYS A 92 4.12 -18.23 -13.55
N GLY A 93 3.00 -18.72 -14.09
CA GLY A 93 2.20 -19.78 -13.48
C GLY A 93 1.58 -19.40 -12.13
N LEU A 94 1.28 -18.11 -11.94
CA LEU A 94 0.74 -17.56 -10.70
C LEU A 94 -0.78 -17.37 -10.81
N GLU A 95 -1.52 -17.79 -9.79
CA GLU A 95 -2.94 -17.46 -9.63
C GLU A 95 -3.06 -16.08 -8.96
N VAL A 96 -3.78 -15.14 -9.60
CA VAL A 96 -3.86 -13.74 -9.15
C VAL A 96 -5.31 -13.28 -8.95
N GLU A 97 -5.61 -12.70 -7.77
CA GLU A 97 -6.87 -11.98 -7.53
C GLU A 97 -6.69 -10.51 -7.93
N ILE A 98 -7.62 -9.97 -8.73
CA ILE A 98 -7.55 -8.57 -9.19
C ILE A 98 -8.40 -7.66 -8.30
N LEU A 99 -7.75 -6.66 -7.73
CA LEU A 99 -8.34 -5.53 -7.05
C LEU A 99 -8.25 -4.28 -7.95
N LYS A 100 -9.34 -3.52 -8.03
CA LYS A 100 -9.43 -2.32 -8.87
C LYS A 100 -10.08 -1.15 -8.15
N ASP A 101 -9.55 0.04 -8.28
CA ASP A 101 -10.19 1.27 -7.78
C ASP A 101 -10.32 2.33 -8.86
N VAL A 102 -11.35 3.16 -8.73
CA VAL A 102 -11.50 4.41 -9.46
C VAL A 102 -11.36 5.55 -8.45
N GLY A 103 -10.35 6.39 -8.65
CA GLY A 103 -10.03 7.54 -7.81
C GLY A 103 -8.54 7.88 -7.84
N SER A 104 -8.23 9.12 -7.43
CA SER A 104 -6.86 9.65 -7.38
C SER A 104 -5.91 8.78 -6.53
N GLY A 105 -4.64 8.73 -6.93
CA GLY A 105 -3.56 8.10 -6.16
C GLY A 105 -3.26 8.78 -4.82
N LEU A 106 -3.77 10.00 -4.60
CA LEU A 106 -3.72 10.71 -3.32
C LEU A 106 -4.79 10.26 -2.32
N ASN A 107 -5.83 9.55 -2.79
CA ASN A 107 -6.93 9.14 -1.93
C ASN A 107 -6.60 7.86 -1.16
N GLU A 108 -6.20 7.97 0.10
CA GLU A 108 -5.91 6.81 0.97
C GLU A 108 -7.16 6.01 1.39
N ASN A 109 -8.36 6.50 1.07
CA ASN A 109 -9.64 5.88 1.43
C ASN A 109 -10.26 5.03 0.32
N ARG A 110 -9.52 4.80 -0.78
CA ARG A 110 -9.89 3.87 -1.85
C ARG A 110 -10.24 2.49 -1.26
N LYS A 111 -11.38 1.94 -1.67
CA LYS A 111 -11.98 0.76 -1.03
C LYS A 111 -11.08 -0.47 -1.15
N ASN A 112 -10.65 -0.78 -2.37
CA ASN A 112 -9.85 -1.99 -2.59
C ASN A 112 -8.38 -1.78 -2.22
N TYR A 113 -7.87 -0.55 -2.27
CA TYR A 113 -6.59 -0.18 -1.68
C TYR A 113 -6.56 -0.44 -0.16
N ARG A 114 -7.60 -0.04 0.58
CA ARG A 114 -7.71 -0.36 2.01
C ARG A 114 -7.83 -1.86 2.26
N LYS A 115 -8.63 -2.58 1.46
CA LYS A 115 -8.69 -4.05 1.51
C LYS A 115 -7.30 -4.66 1.33
N LEU A 116 -6.53 -4.21 0.34
CA LEU A 116 -5.17 -4.67 0.07
C LEU A 116 -4.26 -4.44 1.28
N LEU A 117 -4.24 -3.23 1.85
CA LEU A 117 -3.43 -2.93 3.03
C LEU A 117 -3.80 -3.80 4.24
N GLU A 118 -5.09 -4.09 4.44
CA GLU A 118 -5.55 -5.00 5.48
C GLU A 118 -5.06 -6.44 5.28
N LEU A 119 -5.14 -6.96 4.05
CA LEU A 119 -4.64 -8.31 3.72
C LEU A 119 -3.13 -8.41 3.92
N VAL A 120 -2.38 -7.39 3.49
CA VAL A 120 -0.93 -7.29 3.73
C VAL A 120 -0.63 -7.24 5.22
N ALA A 121 -1.32 -6.39 5.99
CA ALA A 121 -1.10 -6.27 7.44
C ALA A 121 -1.31 -7.59 8.20
N LYS A 122 -2.21 -8.46 7.71
CA LYS A 122 -2.46 -9.81 8.24
C LYS A 122 -1.43 -10.85 7.80
N GLY A 123 -0.53 -10.50 6.88
CA GLY A 123 0.43 -11.44 6.27
C GLY A 123 -0.22 -12.44 5.32
N GLU A 124 -1.40 -12.12 4.78
CA GLU A 124 -2.14 -13.00 3.86
C GLU A 124 -1.68 -12.82 2.40
N VAL A 125 -0.95 -11.75 2.09
CA VAL A 125 -0.51 -11.41 0.73
C VAL A 125 0.98 -11.68 0.58
N SER A 126 1.34 -12.51 -0.40
CA SER A 126 2.74 -12.81 -0.73
C SER A 126 3.30 -11.80 -1.73
N LYS A 127 2.51 -11.44 -2.75
CA LYS A 127 2.92 -10.59 -3.85
C LYS A 127 1.82 -9.63 -4.25
N VAL A 128 2.21 -8.41 -4.60
CA VAL A 128 1.31 -7.38 -5.13
C VAL A 128 1.86 -6.91 -6.46
N ILE A 129 1.13 -7.21 -7.54
CA ILE A 129 1.54 -6.89 -8.90
C ILE A 129 0.83 -5.61 -9.33
N ILE A 130 1.59 -4.60 -9.74
CA ILE A 130 1.09 -3.33 -10.26
C ILE A 130 1.82 -3.01 -11.58
N THR A 131 1.17 -2.26 -12.47
CA THR A 131 1.81 -1.85 -13.72
C THR A 131 2.89 -0.80 -13.49
N TYR A 132 2.56 0.26 -12.74
CA TYR A 132 3.45 1.38 -12.42
C TYR A 132 3.35 1.75 -10.93
N PRO A 133 4.38 2.35 -10.31
CA PRO A 133 4.37 2.70 -8.89
C PRO A 133 3.21 3.62 -8.50
N ASP A 134 2.88 4.56 -9.37
CA ASP A 134 1.85 5.59 -9.14
C ASP A 134 0.40 5.05 -9.17
N ARG A 135 0.21 3.81 -9.65
CA ARG A 135 -1.09 3.14 -9.60
C ARG A 135 -1.44 2.80 -8.16
N LEU A 136 -0.46 2.42 -7.34
CA LEU A 136 -0.68 2.10 -5.93
C LEU A 136 -0.89 3.37 -5.09
N THR A 137 -0.02 4.37 -5.23
CA THR A 137 -0.07 5.63 -4.49
C THR A 137 0.66 6.74 -5.25
N ARG A 138 0.23 7.99 -5.12
CA ARG A 138 0.95 9.13 -5.72
C ARG A 138 2.25 9.46 -4.98
N PHE A 139 2.27 9.27 -3.67
CA PHE A 139 3.42 9.56 -2.79
C PHE A 139 3.74 8.37 -1.89
N ASP A 140 4.92 8.39 -1.27
CA ASP A 140 5.33 7.43 -0.24
C ASP A 140 5.34 5.96 -0.68
N PHE A 141 5.58 5.71 -1.98
CA PHE A 141 5.70 4.36 -2.52
C PHE A 141 6.77 3.53 -1.78
N LYS A 142 7.92 4.14 -1.46
CA LYS A 142 9.00 3.47 -0.72
C LYS A 142 8.62 3.11 0.71
N THR A 143 7.78 3.92 1.35
CA THR A 143 7.22 3.61 2.67
C THR A 143 6.31 2.38 2.59
N LEU A 144 5.46 2.29 1.56
CA LEU A 144 4.62 1.12 1.32
C LEU A 144 5.45 -0.13 0.99
N GLU A 145 6.49 0.00 0.16
CA GLU A 145 7.40 -1.10 -0.16
C GLU A 145 8.03 -1.68 1.11
N PHE A 146 8.54 -0.83 2.00
CA PHE A 146 9.05 -1.25 3.30
C PHE A 146 7.97 -1.92 4.16
N PHE A 147 6.77 -1.33 4.24
CA PHE A 147 5.65 -1.90 4.99
C PHE A 147 5.29 -3.31 4.49
N PHE A 148 5.17 -3.50 3.17
CA PHE A 148 4.79 -4.80 2.58
C PHE A 148 5.86 -5.84 2.91
N GLN A 149 7.15 -5.48 2.76
CA GLN A 149 8.27 -6.36 3.08
C GLN A 149 8.27 -6.79 4.55
N GLN A 150 7.97 -5.88 5.50
CA GLN A 150 7.88 -6.23 6.92
C GLN A 150 6.75 -7.22 7.22
N HIS A 151 5.72 -7.26 6.37
CA HIS A 151 4.59 -8.17 6.49
C HIS A 151 4.70 -9.40 5.57
N GLY A 152 5.86 -9.64 4.95
CA GLY A 152 6.11 -10.79 4.09
C GLY A 152 5.59 -10.66 2.66
N GLY A 153 5.06 -9.48 2.30
CA GLY A 153 4.61 -9.14 0.95
C GLY A 153 5.70 -8.50 0.11
N GLU A 154 5.71 -8.78 -1.19
CA GLU A 154 6.60 -8.16 -2.18
C GLU A 154 5.78 -7.36 -3.20
N ILE A 155 6.21 -6.14 -3.53
CA ILE A 155 5.58 -5.37 -4.62
C ILE A 155 6.36 -5.63 -5.91
N ILE A 156 5.67 -6.14 -6.93
CA ILE A 156 6.19 -6.35 -8.27
C ILE A 156 5.65 -5.23 -9.16
N VAL A 157 6.56 -4.42 -9.69
CA VAL A 157 6.23 -3.36 -10.64
C VAL A 157 6.59 -3.85 -12.05
N LEU A 158 5.60 -3.94 -12.95
CA LEU A 158 5.85 -4.41 -14.32
C LEU A 158 6.69 -3.42 -15.14
N HIS A 159 6.53 -2.13 -14.86
CA HIS A 159 7.21 -1.06 -15.57
C HIS A 159 7.66 0.04 -14.59
N GLU A 160 8.97 0.33 -14.55
CA GLU A 160 9.51 1.38 -13.67
C GLU A 160 9.07 2.80 -14.08
N LYS A 161 8.79 3.00 -15.37
CA LYS A 161 8.34 4.27 -15.93
C LYS A 161 7.09 4.05 -16.77
N GLY A 162 6.01 4.72 -16.38
CA GLY A 162 4.77 4.82 -17.15
C GLY A 162 4.50 6.26 -17.53
N LYS A 163 3.79 6.46 -18.64
CA LYS A 163 3.16 7.76 -18.90
C LYS A 163 1.91 7.83 -18.03
N THR A 164 2.04 8.36 -16.82
CA THR A 164 0.87 8.79 -16.04
C THR A 164 0.05 9.75 -16.92
N PRO A 165 -1.27 9.55 -17.05
CA PRO A 165 -2.12 10.47 -17.77
C PRO A 165 -1.91 11.91 -17.24
N ARG A 166 -1.63 12.86 -18.14
CA ARG A 166 -1.38 14.26 -17.78
C ARG A 166 -2.52 14.85 -16.96
N GLU A 167 -3.75 14.58 -17.38
CA GLU A 167 -4.98 14.98 -16.70
C GLU A 167 -4.96 14.58 -15.22
N GLU A 168 -4.52 13.37 -14.93
CA GLU A 168 -4.43 12.86 -13.56
C GLU A 168 -3.36 13.60 -12.73
N LEU A 169 -2.21 13.96 -13.33
CA LEU A 169 -1.19 14.76 -12.65
C LEU A 169 -1.69 16.17 -12.34
N VAL A 170 -2.41 16.78 -13.28
CA VAL A 170 -3.03 18.11 -13.13
C VAL A 170 -4.08 18.10 -12.01
N GLU A 171 -4.97 17.10 -12.01
CA GLU A 171 -5.98 16.94 -10.97
C GLU A 171 -5.36 16.74 -9.58
N ASP A 172 -4.32 15.93 -9.48
CA ASP A 172 -3.60 15.70 -8.23
C ASP A 172 -2.91 16.98 -7.73
N LEU A 173 -2.26 17.74 -8.61
CA LEU A 173 -1.66 19.04 -8.28
C LEU A 173 -2.70 20.03 -7.77
N ILE A 174 -3.83 20.17 -8.46
CA ILE A 174 -4.94 21.04 -8.04
C ILE A 174 -5.48 20.59 -6.68
N THR A 175 -5.55 19.29 -6.42
CA THR A 175 -6.00 18.73 -5.14
C THR A 175 -5.05 19.12 -4.01
N ILE A 176 -3.74 18.97 -4.23
CA ILE A 176 -2.70 19.37 -3.26
C ILE A 176 -2.78 20.86 -2.96
N ILE A 177 -2.80 21.70 -4.00
CA ILE A 177 -2.87 23.16 -3.84
C ILE A 177 -4.15 23.57 -3.14
N SER A 178 -5.29 22.95 -3.49
CA SER A 178 -6.56 23.21 -2.82
C SER A 178 -6.51 22.87 -1.33
N HIS A 179 -5.85 21.77 -0.96
CA HIS A 179 -5.66 21.39 0.44
C HIS A 179 -4.86 22.44 1.21
N PHE A 180 -3.70 22.86 0.67
CA PHE A 180 -2.86 23.89 1.29
C PHE A 180 -3.56 25.26 1.34
N ALA A 181 -4.19 25.68 0.25
CA ALA A 181 -4.93 26.93 0.19
C ALA A 181 -6.07 26.98 1.22
N GLY A 182 -6.77 25.86 1.43
CA GLY A 182 -7.81 25.74 2.45
C GLY A 182 -7.28 25.92 3.87
N LYS A 183 -6.08 25.38 4.16
CA LYS A 183 -5.41 25.56 5.46
C LYS A 183 -4.85 26.98 5.66
N LEU A 184 -4.27 27.58 4.61
CA LEU A 184 -3.65 28.90 4.70
C LEU A 184 -4.67 30.04 4.76
N TYR A 185 -5.77 29.94 4.02
CA TYR A 185 -6.70 31.06 3.82
C TYR A 185 -8.14 30.76 4.23
N GLY A 186 -8.49 29.50 4.50
CA GLY A 186 -9.86 29.06 4.72
C GLY A 186 -10.59 28.77 3.40
N MET A 187 -11.37 27.68 3.36
CA MET A 187 -12.02 27.16 2.15
C MET A 187 -13.01 28.11 1.47
N ARG A 188 -13.57 29.08 2.22
CA ARG A 188 -14.54 30.05 1.70
C ARG A 188 -13.91 31.39 1.29
N SER A 189 -12.60 31.56 1.50
CA SER A 189 -11.94 32.84 1.25
C SER A 189 -11.81 33.15 -0.24
N HIS A 190 -11.81 34.45 -0.56
CA HIS A 190 -11.51 34.92 -1.91
C HIS A 190 -10.07 34.54 -2.34
N LYS A 191 -9.12 34.54 -1.38
CA LYS A 191 -7.73 34.12 -1.62
C LYS A 191 -7.63 32.65 -2.05
N TYR A 192 -8.42 31.75 -1.44
CA TYR A 192 -8.52 30.35 -1.84
C TYR A 192 -8.96 30.21 -3.31
N LYS A 193 -10.07 30.88 -3.68
CA LYS A 193 -10.60 30.85 -5.05
C LYS A 193 -9.57 31.39 -6.05
N LYS A 194 -9.01 32.56 -5.77
CA LYS A 194 -8.00 33.21 -6.62
C LYS A 194 -6.79 32.31 -6.88
N LEU A 195 -6.26 31.64 -5.85
CA LEU A 195 -5.10 30.75 -6.01
C LEU A 195 -5.45 29.51 -6.85
N LYS A 196 -6.58 28.86 -6.55
CA LYS A 196 -7.04 27.67 -7.27
C LYS A 196 -7.29 27.96 -8.76
N ASP A 197 -8.01 29.03 -9.05
CA ASP A 197 -8.35 29.43 -10.42
C ASP A 197 -7.12 29.94 -11.17
N GLY A 198 -6.23 30.67 -10.48
CA GLY A 198 -4.96 31.14 -11.05
C GLY A 198 -4.05 29.99 -11.48
N VAL A 199 -3.92 28.95 -10.65
CA VAL A 199 -3.13 27.76 -11.00
C VAL A 199 -3.74 27.01 -12.18
N LYS A 200 -5.07 26.86 -12.22
CA LYS A 200 -5.75 26.23 -13.36
C LYS A 200 -5.45 26.96 -14.67
N LYS A 201 -5.61 28.28 -14.68
CA LYS A 201 -5.31 29.10 -15.87
C LYS A 201 -3.85 28.97 -16.29
N LEU A 202 -2.92 29.03 -15.35
CA LEU A 202 -1.50 28.89 -15.65
C LEU A 202 -1.18 27.53 -16.30
N LEU A 203 -1.82 26.45 -15.83
CA LEU A 203 -1.65 25.13 -16.42
C LEU A 203 -2.22 25.06 -17.85
N GLU A 204 -3.34 25.73 -18.12
CA GLU A 204 -3.92 25.85 -19.47
C GLU A 204 -3.06 26.74 -20.39
N GLU A 205 -2.47 27.82 -19.88
CA GLU A 205 -1.57 28.69 -20.64
C GLU A 205 -0.32 27.92 -21.09
N VAL A 206 0.32 27.19 -20.17
CA VAL A 206 1.49 26.34 -20.47
C VAL A 206 1.13 25.16 -21.40
N GLU A 207 -0.15 24.82 -21.56
CA GLU A 207 -0.59 23.80 -22.52
C GLU A 207 -0.62 24.28 -23.97
N ASN A 208 -0.83 25.59 -24.16
CA ASN A 208 -1.05 26.19 -25.47
C ASN A 208 0.22 26.87 -26.03
N GLU A 209 1.33 26.85 -25.30
CA GLU A 209 2.68 27.25 -25.75
C GLU A 209 3.43 26.08 -26.42
#